data_AF-A0A838FKQ7-F1
#
_entry.id   AF-A0A838FKQ7-F1
#
_cell.length_a   1.000
_cell.length_b   1.000
_cell.length_c   1.000
_cell.angle_alpha   90.00
_cell.angle_beta   90.00
_cell.angle_gamma   90.00
#
_symmetry.space_group_name_H-M   'P 1'
#
loop_
_entity.id
_entity.type
_entity.pdbx_description
1 polymer ?
#
loop_
_entity_poly.entity_id
_entity_poly.type
_entity_poly.pdbx_seq_one_letter_code
_entity_poly.pdbx_strand_id
1 'polypeptide(L)'
;MEENVSLTVTLDEDPGRDLGERRIPGHRFFFTPGEVESLDEPGAAPGVAGAAVDAPPARRVLVAGIGNVFLGDDGFGVELAGRLARQKVPAGVDVVDFGVRGMDLAYALADYDVAVLLDALPRGQAPGTLYVLEAELEDAEPSLDAHAMDPVTVLRLARTLGSMPDRVLVVGCEPANQLSVEEDDLLMELSEPMRAALNEAVRLVEDLLEDVTAEGGAPSGEKDDDVERRERGSWARD
;
A
#
# COMPACT_ATOMS: atom_id res chain seq x y z
N MET A 1 19.00 -4.02 -22.81
CA MET A 1 18.22 -2.86 -22.37
C MET A 1 16.80 -3.17 -22.77
N GLU A 2 15.99 -3.65 -21.84
CA GLU A 2 14.54 -3.74 -22.06
C GLU A 2 14.00 -2.31 -22.02
N GLU A 3 13.24 -1.90 -23.04
CA GLU A 3 12.54 -0.62 -23.02
C GLU A 3 11.41 -0.70 -21.99
N ASN A 4 11.60 -0.07 -20.84
CA ASN A 4 10.51 0.16 -19.90
C ASN A 4 9.60 1.26 -20.47
N VAL A 5 8.52 0.84 -21.12
CA VAL A 5 7.47 1.75 -21.60
C VAL A 5 6.59 2.14 -20.42
N SER A 6 6.45 3.44 -20.15
CA SER A 6 5.52 3.97 -19.16
C SER A 6 4.55 4.95 -19.83
N LEU A 7 3.29 4.89 -19.44
CA LEU A 7 2.27 5.87 -19.77
C LEU A 7 2.27 6.96 -18.70
N THR A 8 2.41 8.22 -19.10
CA THR A 8 2.33 9.37 -18.19
C THR A 8 1.01 10.09 -18.36
N VAL A 9 0.22 10.21 -17.29
CA VAL A 9 -1.02 10.99 -17.25
C VAL A 9 -0.76 12.30 -16.51
N THR A 10 -1.21 13.39 -17.11
CA THR A 10 -1.18 14.74 -16.53
C THR A 10 -2.61 15.29 -16.52
N LEU A 11 -2.98 16.05 -15.49
CA LEU A 11 -4.29 16.67 -15.43
C LEU A 11 -4.33 17.91 -16.33
N ASP A 12 -5.47 18.13 -16.99
CA ASP A 12 -5.62 19.24 -17.94
C ASP A 12 -5.37 20.61 -17.28
N GLU A 13 -5.75 20.74 -16.01
CA GLU A 13 -5.61 21.96 -15.20
C GLU A 13 -4.29 22.02 -14.40
N ASP A 14 -3.38 21.06 -14.59
CA ASP A 14 -2.10 21.05 -13.87
C ASP A 14 -1.17 22.17 -14.37
N PRO A 15 -0.70 23.08 -13.49
CA PRO A 15 0.17 24.19 -13.88
C PRO A 15 1.55 23.76 -14.44
N GLY A 16 1.94 22.49 -14.26
CA GLY A 16 3.17 21.89 -14.76
C GLY A 16 2.95 20.78 -15.82
N ARG A 17 1.75 20.69 -16.42
CA ARG A 17 1.37 19.75 -17.50
C ARG A 17 2.37 19.68 -18.65
N ASP A 18 2.89 20.84 -19.09
CA ASP A 18 3.67 20.95 -20.33
C ASP A 18 5.17 21.15 -20.10
N LEU A 19 5.68 20.93 -18.87
CA LEU A 19 6.98 21.43 -18.40
C LEU A 19 7.13 22.96 -18.59
N GLY A 20 6.00 23.68 -18.75
CA GLY A 20 5.88 25.06 -19.25
C GLY A 20 6.88 26.04 -18.65
N GLU A 21 7.05 27.21 -19.26
CA GLU A 21 8.17 28.20 -19.12
C GLU A 21 8.82 28.39 -17.72
N ARG A 22 8.11 28.07 -16.63
CA ARG A 22 8.57 28.07 -15.24
C ARG A 22 9.28 26.78 -14.77
N ARG A 23 9.37 25.71 -15.59
CA ARG A 23 10.03 24.42 -15.29
C ARG A 23 9.57 23.73 -14.00
N ILE A 24 8.35 23.98 -13.56
CA ILE A 24 7.77 23.32 -12.39
C ILE A 24 7.24 21.94 -12.83
N PRO A 25 7.65 20.82 -12.21
CA PRO A 25 7.04 19.52 -12.49
C PRO A 25 5.62 19.52 -11.94
N GLY A 26 4.64 19.42 -12.84
CA GLY A 26 3.26 19.10 -12.48
C GLY A 26 3.08 17.68 -11.97
N HIS A 27 1.90 17.37 -11.42
CA HIS A 27 1.51 16.02 -11.02
C HIS A 27 1.53 15.11 -12.24
N ARG A 28 2.36 14.07 -12.17
CA ARG A 28 2.51 13.04 -13.19
C ARG A 28 2.24 11.70 -12.57
N PHE A 29 1.24 11.03 -13.10
CA PHE A 29 0.93 9.66 -12.73
C PHE A 29 1.57 8.74 -13.76
N PHE A 30 2.34 7.78 -13.29
CA PHE A 30 3.02 6.80 -14.13
C PHE A 30 2.28 5.48 -14.05
N PHE A 31 2.02 4.90 -15.21
CA PHE A 31 1.39 3.60 -15.34
C PHE A 31 2.25 2.74 -16.26
N THR A 32 2.28 1.45 -16.01
CA THR A 32 2.67 0.45 -17.01
C THR A 32 1.49 0.21 -17.97
N PRO A 33 1.73 -0.29 -19.20
CA PRO A 33 0.65 -0.58 -20.13
C PRO A 33 -0.41 -1.57 -19.60
N GLY A 34 -0.05 -2.43 -18.62
CA GLY A 34 -0.98 -3.37 -17.99
C GLY A 34 -1.91 -2.75 -16.94
N GLU A 35 -1.59 -1.55 -16.44
CA GLU A 35 -2.40 -0.83 -15.45
C GLU A 35 -3.47 0.08 -16.10
N VAL A 36 -3.52 0.17 -17.42
CA VAL A 36 -4.43 1.09 -18.13
C VAL A 36 -5.37 0.29 -19.03
N GLU A 37 -6.67 0.49 -18.83
CA GLU A 37 -7.70 -0.09 -19.68
C GLU A 37 -7.97 0.79 -20.90
N SER A 38 -8.12 0.17 -22.07
CA SER A 38 -8.57 0.88 -23.27
C SER A 38 -10.05 1.19 -23.16
N LEU A 39 -10.45 2.44 -23.41
CA LEU A 39 -11.85 2.87 -23.40
C LEU A 39 -12.71 2.22 -24.50
N ASP A 40 -12.09 1.47 -25.43
CA ASP A 40 -12.79 0.76 -26.49
C ASP A 40 -13.46 -0.55 -26.02
N GLU A 41 -13.20 -1.03 -24.79
CA GLU A 41 -13.82 -2.23 -24.22
C GLU A 41 -14.39 -2.00 -22.81
N PRO A 42 -15.70 -1.73 -22.65
CA PRO A 42 -16.30 -1.58 -21.34
C PRO A 42 -16.48 -2.95 -20.66
N GLY A 43 -15.67 -3.24 -19.63
CA GLY A 43 -15.99 -4.27 -18.63
C GLY A 43 -14.92 -5.29 -18.22
N ALA A 44 -13.63 -5.01 -18.39
CA ALA A 44 -12.59 -5.78 -17.69
C ALA A 44 -12.35 -5.17 -16.30
N ALA A 45 -12.23 -5.99 -15.27
CA ALA A 45 -11.62 -5.57 -14.01
C ALA A 45 -10.10 -5.40 -14.23
N PRO A 46 -9.39 -4.62 -13.39
CA PRO A 46 -7.96 -4.39 -13.57
C PRO A 46 -7.21 -5.71 -13.69
N GLY A 47 -6.50 -5.85 -14.81
CA GLY A 47 -5.77 -7.05 -15.19
C GLY A 47 -4.55 -7.27 -14.32
N VAL A 48 -4.74 -7.95 -13.19
CA VAL A 48 -3.64 -8.64 -12.48
C VAL A 48 -2.98 -9.63 -13.45
N ALA A 49 -1.68 -9.49 -13.67
CA ALA A 49 -0.92 -10.38 -14.53
C ALA A 49 -1.02 -11.83 -14.00
N GLY A 50 -1.80 -12.66 -14.70
CA GLY A 50 -2.13 -14.01 -14.27
C GLY A 50 -0.95 -14.97 -14.31
N ALA A 51 -0.51 -15.42 -13.13
CA ALA A 51 0.10 -16.73 -12.94
C ALA A 51 -1.01 -17.77 -12.68
N ALA A 52 -0.77 -19.02 -13.11
CA ALA A 52 -1.72 -20.12 -13.17
C ALA A 52 -2.56 -20.32 -11.88
N VAL A 53 -3.85 -20.58 -12.06
CA VAL A 53 -4.84 -20.78 -10.99
C VAL A 53 -4.58 -22.09 -10.22
N ASP A 54 -3.84 -21.97 -9.13
CA ASP A 54 -4.02 -22.86 -7.97
C ASP A 54 -5.26 -22.40 -7.18
N ALA A 55 -5.70 -23.20 -6.20
CA ALA A 55 -6.85 -22.85 -5.35
C ALA A 55 -6.77 -21.39 -4.82
N PRO A 56 -7.90 -20.67 -4.69
CA PRO A 56 -7.87 -19.27 -4.28
C PRO A 56 -7.13 -19.14 -2.94
N PRO A 57 -6.18 -18.20 -2.82
CA PRO A 57 -5.42 -18.02 -1.59
C PRO A 57 -6.37 -17.68 -0.44
N ALA A 58 -6.10 -18.21 0.74
CA ALA A 58 -6.96 -18.05 1.91
C ALA A 58 -7.05 -16.59 2.41
N ARG A 59 -6.12 -15.71 1.99
CA ARG A 59 -6.06 -14.30 2.35
C ARG A 59 -5.44 -13.48 1.21
N ARG A 60 -6.02 -12.33 0.89
CA ARG A 60 -5.55 -11.35 -0.11
C ARG A 60 -4.78 -10.24 0.59
N VAL A 61 -3.55 -10.00 0.18
CA VAL A 61 -2.65 -9.00 0.78
C VAL A 61 -2.21 -7.99 -0.27
N LEU A 62 -2.37 -6.70 0.02
CA LEU A 62 -1.83 -5.60 -0.78
C LEU A 62 -0.54 -5.08 -0.15
N VAL A 63 0.53 -4.97 -0.93
CA VAL A 63 1.74 -4.23 -0.59
C VAL A 63 1.76 -2.97 -1.44
N ALA A 64 1.56 -1.81 -0.81
CA ALA A 64 1.38 -0.53 -1.50
C ALA A 64 2.60 0.38 -1.29
N GLY A 65 3.33 0.67 -2.37
CA GLY A 65 4.38 1.69 -2.38
C GLY A 65 3.77 3.09 -2.45
N ILE A 66 4.07 3.93 -1.46
CA ILE A 66 3.59 5.31 -1.38
C ILE A 66 4.79 6.26 -1.44
N GLY A 67 4.55 7.44 -1.99
CA GLY A 67 5.48 8.57 -1.91
C GLY A 67 5.80 9.21 -3.26
N ASN A 68 6.49 10.34 -3.20
CA ASN A 68 6.83 11.15 -4.37
C ASN A 68 8.30 11.00 -4.74
N VAL A 69 8.57 10.29 -5.85
CA VAL A 69 9.93 10.09 -6.38
C VAL A 69 10.68 11.36 -6.74
N PHE A 70 10.00 12.51 -6.83
CA PHE A 70 10.62 13.81 -7.10
C PHE A 70 11.06 14.54 -5.82
N LEU A 71 10.69 14.03 -4.63
CA LEU A 71 10.99 14.63 -3.32
C LEU A 71 12.00 13.79 -2.54
N GLY A 72 13.03 13.29 -3.23
CA GLY A 72 14.18 12.63 -2.65
C GLY A 72 13.79 11.40 -1.86
N ASP A 73 13.95 11.51 -0.54
CA ASP A 73 13.67 10.45 0.44
C ASP A 73 12.20 10.02 0.47
N ASP A 74 11.27 10.88 0.05
CA ASP A 74 9.85 10.54 -0.10
C ASP A 74 9.62 9.44 -1.16
N GLY A 75 10.57 9.22 -2.08
CA GLY A 75 10.51 8.14 -3.06
C GLY A 75 10.76 6.74 -2.49
N PHE A 76 11.02 6.59 -1.19
CA PHE A 76 11.45 5.32 -0.60
C PHE A 76 10.42 4.19 -0.77
N GLY A 77 9.14 4.46 -0.50
CA GLY A 77 8.08 3.47 -0.60
C GLY A 77 7.92 2.93 -2.02
N VAL A 78 8.01 3.82 -3.01
CA VAL A 78 7.99 3.49 -4.45
C VAL A 78 9.19 2.64 -4.85
N GLU A 79 10.41 3.02 -4.46
CA GLU A 79 11.63 2.26 -4.77
C GLU A 79 11.58 0.86 -4.12
N LEU A 80 11.07 0.76 -2.89
CA LEU A 80 10.92 -0.51 -2.18
C LEU A 80 9.88 -1.42 -2.85
N ALA A 81 8.71 -0.89 -3.21
CA ALA A 81 7.69 -1.63 -3.97
C ALA A 81 8.25 -2.13 -5.31
N GLY A 82 8.99 -1.28 -6.03
CA GLY A 82 9.64 -1.66 -7.28
C GLY A 82 10.64 -2.81 -7.12
N ARG A 83 11.37 -2.87 -5.99
CA ARG A 83 12.27 -4.01 -5.68
C ARG A 83 11.50 -5.28 -5.38
N LEU A 84 10.46 -5.19 -4.55
CA LEU A 84 9.62 -6.34 -4.18
C LEU A 84 8.88 -6.92 -5.39
N ALA A 85 8.37 -6.07 -6.29
CA ALA A 85 7.70 -6.50 -7.52
C ALA A 85 8.61 -7.29 -8.49
N ARG A 86 9.94 -7.15 -8.38
CA ARG A 86 10.92 -7.93 -9.16
C ARG A 86 11.24 -9.29 -8.54
N GLN A 87 10.70 -9.59 -7.36
CA GLN A 87 10.92 -10.84 -6.65
C GLN A 87 9.72 -11.77 -6.78
N LYS A 88 9.91 -13.03 -6.36
CA LYS A 88 8.79 -13.95 -6.18
C LYS A 88 8.12 -13.62 -4.85
N VAL A 89 6.87 -13.16 -4.90
CA VAL A 89 6.04 -12.96 -3.72
C VAL A 89 5.14 -14.18 -3.46
N PRO A 90 4.69 -14.40 -2.22
CA PRO A 90 3.73 -15.47 -1.90
C PRO A 90 2.43 -15.36 -2.70
N ALA A 91 1.73 -16.48 -2.87
CA ALA A 91 0.43 -16.49 -3.52
C ALA A 91 -0.58 -15.64 -2.71
N GLY A 92 -1.37 -14.82 -3.40
CA GLY A 92 -2.33 -13.92 -2.77
C GLY A 92 -1.77 -12.55 -2.35
N VAL A 93 -0.48 -12.30 -2.61
CA VAL A 93 0.16 -11.00 -2.40
C VAL A 93 0.26 -10.24 -3.73
N ASP A 94 -0.29 -9.03 -3.77
CA ASP A 94 -0.11 -8.08 -4.86
C ASP A 94 0.81 -6.95 -4.40
N VAL A 95 1.86 -6.63 -5.16
CA VAL A 95 2.75 -5.49 -4.91
C VAL A 95 2.48 -4.42 -5.95
N VAL A 96 2.10 -3.22 -5.50
CA VAL A 96 1.68 -2.12 -6.38
C VAL A 96 2.38 -0.83 -5.95
N ASP A 97 2.97 -0.13 -6.90
CA ASP A 97 3.46 1.24 -6.72
C ASP A 97 2.29 2.21 -6.89
N PHE A 98 1.79 2.80 -5.82
CA PHE A 98 0.77 3.85 -5.89
C PHE A 98 1.38 5.24 -6.03
N GLY A 99 2.63 5.45 -5.65
CA GLY A 99 3.25 6.77 -5.59
C GLY A 99 2.35 7.75 -4.84
N VAL A 100 1.87 8.78 -5.55
CA VAL A 100 0.99 9.83 -5.01
C VAL A 100 -0.51 9.58 -5.29
N ARG A 101 -0.88 8.38 -5.76
CA ARG A 101 -2.27 7.98 -6.11
C ARG A 101 -3.11 7.62 -4.89
N GLY A 102 -3.23 8.54 -3.93
CA GLY A 102 -3.95 8.30 -2.67
C GLY A 102 -5.41 7.88 -2.85
N MET A 103 -6.08 8.38 -3.90
CA MET A 103 -7.46 7.98 -4.19
C MET A 103 -7.57 6.55 -4.72
N ASP A 104 -6.70 6.17 -5.66
CA ASP A 104 -6.69 4.82 -6.22
C ASP A 104 -6.36 3.79 -5.15
N LEU A 105 -5.42 4.13 -4.25
CA LEU A 105 -5.12 3.32 -3.08
C LEU A 105 -6.36 3.14 -2.19
N ALA A 106 -7.09 4.23 -1.88
CA ALA A 106 -8.27 4.13 -1.03
C ALA A 106 -9.36 3.21 -1.62
N TYR A 107 -9.53 3.17 -2.94
CA TYR A 107 -10.45 2.23 -3.59
C TYR A 107 -9.91 0.80 -3.58
N ALA A 108 -8.62 0.62 -3.91
CA ALA A 108 -7.99 -0.69 -3.94
C ALA A 108 -8.05 -1.41 -2.59
N LEU A 109 -7.93 -0.67 -1.48
CA LEU A 109 -7.98 -1.22 -0.12
C LEU A 109 -9.24 -2.06 0.16
N ALA A 110 -10.36 -1.80 -0.52
CA ALA A 110 -11.60 -2.55 -0.33
C ALA A 110 -11.53 -4.03 -0.75
N ASP A 111 -10.56 -4.39 -1.60
CA ASP A 111 -10.44 -5.71 -2.23
C ASP A 111 -9.44 -6.65 -1.52
N TYR A 112 -8.90 -6.22 -0.37
CA TYR A 112 -7.84 -6.94 0.36
C TYR A 112 -8.17 -7.12 1.84
N ASP A 113 -7.72 -8.25 2.40
CA ASP A 113 -7.89 -8.58 3.82
C ASP A 113 -6.77 -7.95 4.69
N VAL A 114 -5.61 -7.67 4.08
CA VAL A 114 -4.46 -7.02 4.71
C VAL A 114 -3.84 -6.01 3.76
N ALA A 115 -3.43 -4.85 4.27
CA ALA A 115 -2.58 -3.91 3.55
C ALA A 115 -1.26 -3.67 4.28
N VAL A 116 -0.16 -3.67 3.54
CA VAL A 116 1.18 -3.28 3.99
C VAL A 116 1.58 -2.04 3.19
N LEU A 117 1.55 -0.89 3.83
CA LEU A 117 1.92 0.39 3.24
C LEU A 117 3.42 0.62 3.40
N LEU A 118 4.10 0.97 2.32
CA LEU A 118 5.53 1.26 2.29
C LEU A 118 5.72 2.75 2.11
N ASP A 119 6.38 3.43 3.05
CA ASP A 119 6.43 4.90 3.04
C ASP A 119 7.69 5.48 3.71
N ALA A 120 7.99 6.75 3.43
CA ALA A 120 8.99 7.54 4.15
C ALA A 120 8.29 8.38 5.22
N LEU A 121 8.45 8.03 6.51
CA LEU A 121 7.73 8.72 7.59
C LEU A 121 8.71 9.34 8.61
N PRO A 122 8.58 10.64 8.92
CA PRO A 122 9.40 11.28 9.94
C PRO A 122 8.90 10.93 11.34
N ARG A 123 9.75 10.31 12.16
CA ARG A 123 9.43 9.94 13.55
C ARG A 123 10.50 10.41 14.54
N GLY A 124 11.44 11.22 14.08
CA GLY A 124 12.50 11.79 14.91
C GLY A 124 13.57 10.76 15.30
N GLN A 125 13.69 9.66 14.55
CA GLN A 125 14.77 8.70 14.68
C GLN A 125 15.98 9.12 13.82
N ALA A 126 17.02 8.29 13.80
CA ALA A 126 18.14 8.50 12.88
C ALA A 126 17.71 8.18 11.44
N PRO A 127 18.13 8.96 10.42
CA PRO A 127 17.80 8.66 9.03
C PRO A 127 18.19 7.23 8.60
N GLY A 128 17.33 6.58 7.82
CA GLY A 128 17.47 5.17 7.44
C GLY A 128 16.93 4.18 8.48
N THR A 129 16.44 4.64 9.63
CA THR A 129 15.82 3.76 10.64
C THR A 129 14.51 3.20 10.10
N LEU A 130 14.40 1.87 10.09
CA LEU A 130 13.18 1.15 9.69
C LEU A 130 12.28 0.88 10.90
N TYR A 131 10.98 0.87 10.67
CA TYR A 131 10.00 0.48 11.68
C TYR A 131 8.73 -0.09 11.03
N VAL A 132 8.03 -0.93 11.78
CA VAL A 132 6.69 -1.41 11.45
C VAL A 132 5.70 -0.82 12.42
N LEU A 133 4.61 -0.28 11.89
CA LEU A 133 3.49 0.24 12.65
C LEU A 133 2.22 -0.52 12.25
N GLU A 134 1.33 -0.71 13.20
CA GLU A 134 -0.03 -1.19 12.92
C GLU A 134 -0.98 0.00 13.07
N ALA A 135 -1.80 0.24 12.06
CA ALA A 135 -2.73 1.35 12.06
C ALA A 135 -3.95 0.99 12.92
N GLU A 136 -4.18 1.76 13.98
CA GLU A 136 -5.40 1.63 14.79
C GLU A 136 -6.58 2.22 14.01
N LEU A 137 -7.41 1.35 13.43
CA LEU A 137 -8.52 1.74 12.55
C LEU A 137 -9.67 2.46 13.27
N GLU A 138 -9.66 2.51 14.61
CA GLU A 138 -10.79 3.00 15.41
C GLU A 138 -10.83 4.53 15.57
N ASP A 139 -9.68 5.22 15.66
CA ASP A 139 -9.58 6.61 16.18
C ASP A 139 -9.24 7.72 15.15
N ALA A 140 -9.27 7.44 13.84
CA ALA A 140 -8.93 8.45 12.84
C ALA A 140 -10.09 9.45 12.59
N GLU A 141 -10.08 10.63 13.22
CA GLU A 141 -11.07 11.69 12.97
C GLU A 141 -11.01 12.23 11.52
N PRO A 142 -12.16 12.55 10.89
CA PRO A 142 -12.22 12.97 9.50
C PRO A 142 -11.71 14.41 9.31
N SER A 143 -10.61 14.56 8.59
CA SER A 143 -10.22 15.82 7.95
C SER A 143 -10.25 15.63 6.43
N LEU A 144 -10.99 16.49 5.74
CA LEU A 144 -11.15 16.49 4.28
C LEU A 144 -9.95 17.19 3.63
N ASP A 145 -8.80 16.55 3.65
CA ASP A 145 -7.72 16.91 2.72
C ASP A 145 -7.08 15.66 2.13
N ALA A 146 -7.81 15.00 1.22
CA ALA A 146 -7.33 13.84 0.47
C ALA A 146 -6.15 14.16 -0.47
N HIS A 147 -5.69 15.42 -0.53
CA HIS A 147 -4.49 15.83 -1.26
C HIS A 147 -3.21 15.72 -0.43
N ALA A 148 -3.33 15.51 0.89
CA ALA A 148 -2.19 15.14 1.71
C ALA A 148 -1.85 13.66 1.47
N MET A 149 -0.65 13.40 0.95
CA MET A 149 -0.09 12.08 0.63
C MET A 149 0.19 11.20 1.86
N ASP A 150 -0.26 11.63 3.03
CA ASP A 150 -0.11 10.92 4.30
C ASP A 150 -0.98 9.66 4.30
N PRO A 151 -0.41 8.45 4.50
CA PRO A 151 -1.15 7.19 4.57
C PRO A 151 -2.37 7.26 5.48
N VAL A 152 -2.31 8.02 6.58
CA VAL A 152 -3.44 8.17 7.50
C VAL A 152 -4.65 8.82 6.82
N THR A 153 -4.43 9.81 5.95
CA THR A 153 -5.49 10.47 5.20
C THR A 153 -6.15 9.51 4.20
N VAL A 154 -5.36 8.68 3.52
CA VAL A 154 -5.87 7.65 2.60
C VAL A 154 -6.74 6.63 3.35
N LEU A 155 -6.27 6.15 4.50
CA LEU A 155 -7.02 5.18 5.32
C LEU A 155 -8.35 5.76 5.82
N ARG A 156 -8.39 7.05 6.17
CA ARG A 156 -9.65 7.74 6.53
C ARG A 156 -10.64 7.80 5.38
N LEU A 157 -10.17 8.10 4.17
CA LEU A 157 -11.00 8.18 2.98
C LEU A 157 -11.57 6.80 2.63
N ALA A 158 -10.73 5.77 2.63
CA ALA A 158 -11.14 4.40 2.39
C ALA A 158 -12.18 3.92 3.42
N ARG A 159 -12.01 4.26 4.71
CA ARG A 159 -13.02 3.99 5.75
C ARG A 159 -14.36 4.67 5.46
N THR A 160 -14.34 5.88 4.91
CA THR A 160 -15.55 6.62 4.51
C THR A 160 -16.25 5.95 3.31
N LEU A 161 -15.48 5.32 2.43
CA LEU A 161 -15.98 4.60 1.25
C LEU A 161 -16.55 3.21 1.58
N GLY A 162 -16.26 2.67 2.77
CA GLY A 162 -17.09 1.65 3.42
C GLY A 162 -16.52 0.23 3.48
N SER A 163 -15.35 -0.04 2.89
CA SER A 163 -14.63 -1.31 3.07
C SER A 163 -13.14 -1.03 3.33
N MET A 164 -12.58 -1.71 4.33
CA MET A 164 -11.19 -1.59 4.75
C MET A 164 -10.63 -2.99 5.02
N PRO A 165 -9.32 -3.20 4.80
CA PRO A 165 -8.66 -4.41 5.26
C PRO A 165 -8.84 -4.59 6.77
N ASP A 166 -8.94 -5.83 7.24
CA ASP A 166 -9.00 -6.14 8.67
C ASP A 166 -7.75 -5.64 9.41
N ARG A 167 -6.63 -5.61 8.68
CA ARG A 167 -5.31 -5.32 9.22
C ARG A 167 -4.54 -4.41 8.27
N VAL A 168 -4.04 -3.29 8.78
CA VAL A 168 -3.21 -2.36 8.02
C VAL A 168 -1.91 -2.14 8.75
N LEU A 169 -0.81 -2.43 8.07
CA LEU A 169 0.55 -2.27 8.56
C LEU A 169 1.26 -1.20 7.73
N VAL A 170 2.17 -0.47 8.36
CA VAL A 170 3.03 0.51 7.70
C VAL A 170 4.48 0.15 7.96
N VAL A 171 5.21 -0.16 6.90
CA VAL A 171 6.67 -0.30 6.92
C VAL A 171 7.25 1.03 6.50
N GLY A 172 7.75 1.77 7.49
CA GLY A 172 8.29 3.11 7.28
C GLY A 172 9.80 3.18 7.42
N CYS A 173 10.41 4.13 6.72
CA CYS A 173 11.81 4.50 6.90
C CYS A 173 11.93 5.98 7.28
N GLU A 174 12.79 6.28 8.25
CA GLU A 174 13.08 7.67 8.64
C GLU A 174 13.84 8.39 7.51
N PRO A 175 13.33 9.51 7.00
CA PRO A 175 14.00 10.28 5.95
C PRO A 175 15.16 11.12 6.51
N ALA A 176 16.17 11.38 5.68
CA ALA A 176 17.26 12.32 5.99
C ALA A 176 16.92 13.76 5.58
N ASN A 177 16.10 13.93 4.55
CA ASN A 177 15.61 15.22 4.07
C ASN A 177 14.08 15.23 4.01
N GLN A 178 13.50 16.42 4.25
CA GLN A 178 12.09 16.69 3.99
C GLN A 178 12.06 17.78 2.95
N LEU A 179 11.74 17.41 1.71
CA LEU A 179 11.67 18.33 0.59
C LEU A 179 10.22 18.66 0.31
N SER A 180 9.98 19.91 -0.09
CA SER A 180 8.67 20.37 -0.50
C SER A 180 8.69 20.81 -1.96
N VAL A 181 7.53 20.76 -2.62
CA VAL A 181 7.38 21.18 -4.02
C VAL A 181 7.59 22.70 -4.22
N GLU A 182 7.62 23.47 -3.12
CA GLU A 182 7.80 24.92 -3.13
C GLU A 182 9.27 25.35 -3.21
N GLU A 183 10.18 24.43 -2.87
CA GLU A 183 11.62 24.63 -2.96
C GLU A 183 12.09 24.09 -4.33
N ASP A 184 12.91 24.85 -5.08
CA ASP A 184 13.50 24.44 -6.37
C ASP A 184 14.44 23.19 -6.27
N ASP A 185 14.40 22.48 -5.14
CA ASP A 185 15.24 21.36 -4.75
C ASP A 185 14.56 20.02 -5.05
N LEU A 186 14.25 19.77 -6.33
CA LEU A 186 13.83 18.45 -6.77
C LEU A 186 15.03 17.50 -6.73
N LEU A 187 14.94 16.48 -5.87
CA LEU A 187 15.91 15.39 -5.83
C LEU A 187 15.21 14.11 -6.26
N MET A 188 15.73 13.44 -7.29
CA MET A 188 15.22 12.14 -7.74
C MET A 188 15.96 10.97 -7.11
N GLU A 189 16.89 11.25 -6.20
CA GLU A 189 17.73 10.24 -5.56
C GLU A 189 17.46 10.19 -4.07
N LEU A 190 17.25 8.97 -3.56
CA LEU A 190 17.29 8.68 -2.14
C LEU A 190 18.66 9.04 -1.57
N SER A 191 18.63 9.61 -0.37
CA SER A 191 19.82 9.82 0.46
C SER A 191 20.54 8.50 0.74
N GLU A 192 21.83 8.59 1.04
CA GLU A 192 22.66 7.41 1.33
C GLU A 192 22.09 6.52 2.45
N PRO A 193 21.61 7.07 3.60
CA PRO A 193 21.03 6.24 4.66
C PRO A 193 19.80 5.45 4.21
N MET A 194 18.89 6.07 3.45
CA MET A 194 17.68 5.38 2.97
C MET A 194 18.01 4.35 1.89
N ARG A 195 18.92 4.68 0.98
CA ARG A 195 19.42 3.75 -0.04
C ARG A 195 20.07 2.53 0.60
N ALA A 196 20.82 2.71 1.67
CA ALA A 196 21.43 1.63 2.44
C ALA A 196 20.39 0.75 3.16
N ALA A 197 19.28 1.35 3.61
CA ALA A 197 18.20 0.65 4.31
C ALA A 197 17.35 -0.25 3.39
N LEU A 198 17.30 0.00 2.08
CA LEU A 198 16.42 -0.74 1.15
C LEU A 198 16.57 -2.26 1.20
N ASN A 199 17.78 -2.79 1.32
CA ASN A 199 18.00 -4.24 1.35
C ASN A 199 17.48 -4.86 2.66
N GLU A 200 17.55 -4.13 3.76
CA GLU A 200 17.00 -4.55 5.04
C GLU A 200 15.47 -4.43 5.03
N ALA A 201 14.95 -3.36 4.43
CA ALA A 201 13.51 -3.14 4.26
C ALA A 201 12.84 -4.23 3.42
N VAL A 202 13.49 -4.70 2.35
CA VAL A 202 13.02 -5.84 1.55
C VAL A 202 12.84 -7.08 2.43
N ARG A 203 13.85 -7.42 3.23
CA ARG A 203 13.79 -8.59 4.13
C ARG A 203 12.71 -8.43 5.18
N LEU A 204 12.59 -7.24 5.76
CA LEU A 204 11.56 -6.92 6.74
C LEU A 204 10.15 -7.13 6.17
N VAL A 205 9.91 -6.71 4.92
CA VAL A 205 8.62 -6.93 4.25
C VAL A 205 8.41 -8.41 3.91
N GLU A 206 9.44 -9.12 3.46
CA GLU A 206 9.35 -10.56 3.19
C GLU A 206 8.99 -11.36 4.44
N ASP A 207 9.69 -11.13 5.55
CA ASP A 207 9.41 -11.74 6.85
C ASP A 207 7.97 -11.43 7.29
N LEU A 208 7.54 -10.18 7.13
CA LEU A 208 6.17 -9.78 7.46
C LEU A 208 5.12 -10.46 6.59
N LEU A 209 5.40 -10.64 5.30
CA LEU A 209 4.51 -11.33 4.37
C LEU A 209 4.36 -12.81 4.71
N GLU A 210 5.42 -13.48 5.19
CA GLU A 210 5.33 -14.85 5.68
C GLU A 210 4.36 -14.95 6.87
N ASP A 211 4.43 -14.02 7.82
CA ASP A 211 3.56 -14.01 9.00
C ASP A 211 2.08 -13.75 8.62
N VAL A 212 1.79 -12.69 7.85
CA VAL A 212 0.41 -12.31 7.54
C VAL A 212 -0.28 -13.28 6.58
N THR A 213 0.47 -13.99 5.73
CA THR A 213 -0.10 -15.01 4.85
C THR A 213 -0.31 -16.35 5.58
N ALA A 214 0.52 -16.68 6.58
CA ALA A 214 0.35 -17.89 7.39
C ALA A 214 -0.86 -17.81 8.34
N GLU A 215 -1.19 -16.63 8.88
CA GLU A 215 -2.34 -16.41 9.76
C GLU A 215 -3.70 -16.74 9.10
N GLY A 216 -3.79 -16.67 7.76
CA GLY A 216 -5.00 -17.03 6.99
C GLY A 216 -5.21 -18.53 6.75
N GLY A 217 -4.25 -19.39 7.09
CA GLY A 217 -4.25 -20.82 6.75
C GLY A 217 -4.95 -21.75 7.76
N ALA A 218 -5.42 -21.24 8.90
CA ALA A 218 -6.13 -22.06 9.89
C ALA A 218 -7.64 -22.05 9.60
N PRO A 219 -8.27 -23.19 9.25
CA PRO A 219 -9.73 -23.27 9.28
C PRO A 219 -10.16 -22.99 10.72
N SER A 220 -10.90 -21.90 10.92
CA SER A 220 -11.52 -21.57 12.19
C SER A 220 -12.35 -22.76 12.65
N GLY A 221 -11.85 -23.47 13.65
CA GLY A 221 -12.52 -24.61 14.25
C GLY A 221 -13.94 -24.22 14.63
N GLU A 222 -14.86 -25.07 14.20
CA GLU A 222 -16.22 -25.21 14.69
C GLU A 222 -16.28 -24.80 16.16
N LYS A 223 -16.98 -23.69 16.47
CA LYS A 223 -17.37 -23.40 17.84
C LYS A 223 -18.30 -24.53 18.24
N ASP A 224 -17.75 -25.46 19.01
CA ASP A 224 -18.43 -26.54 19.69
C ASP A 224 -19.42 -25.91 20.69
N ASP A 225 -20.58 -25.50 20.17
CA ASP A 225 -21.77 -25.13 20.94
C ASP A 225 -22.37 -26.40 21.54
N ASP A 226 -21.66 -27.08 22.46
CA ASP A 226 -22.20 -28.27 23.13
C ASP A 226 -21.75 -28.49 24.58
N VAL A 227 -21.43 -27.41 25.30
CA VAL A 227 -21.21 -27.44 26.75
C VAL A 227 -22.03 -26.37 27.48
N GLU A 228 -23.37 -26.42 27.37
CA GLU A 228 -24.27 -25.98 28.46
C GLU A 228 -25.76 -26.33 28.25
N ARG A 229 -26.07 -27.51 27.70
CA ARG A 229 -27.46 -28.00 27.68
C ARG A 229 -27.60 -29.45 28.10
N ARG A 230 -26.83 -29.84 29.13
CA ARG A 230 -26.98 -31.12 29.84
C ARG A 230 -27.00 -30.99 31.36
N GLU A 231 -27.48 -29.88 31.92
CA GLU A 231 -27.76 -29.78 33.37
C GLU A 231 -29.13 -29.16 33.69
N ARG A 232 -30.16 -29.47 32.91
CA ARG A 232 -31.56 -29.26 33.32
C ARG A 232 -32.41 -30.45 32.90
N GLY A 233 -32.55 -31.44 33.78
CA GLY A 233 -33.41 -32.58 33.49
C GLY A 233 -33.31 -33.75 34.46
N SER A 234 -33.45 -33.52 35.76
CA SER A 234 -34.04 -34.51 36.68
C SER A 234 -34.35 -33.82 38.01
N TRP A 235 -35.32 -34.35 38.76
CA TRP A 235 -35.89 -33.84 40.02
C TRP A 235 -37.08 -32.88 39.90
N ALA A 236 -38.20 -33.41 39.40
CA ALA A 236 -39.50 -33.12 39.99
C ALA A 236 -40.21 -34.47 40.31
N ARG A 237 -40.78 -34.51 41.50
CA ARG A 237 -41.28 -35.63 42.31
C ARG A 237 -42.51 -36.33 41.71
N ASP A 238 -42.68 -37.62 42.01
CA ASP A 238 -43.77 -38.15 42.84
C ASP A 238 -43.42 -39.55 43.39
#